data_AF-A0A2D6ME21-F1
#
_entry.id   AF-A0A2D6ME21-F1
#
_cell.length_a   1.000
_cell.length_b   1.000
_cell.length_c   1.000
_cell.angle_alpha   90.00
_cell.angle_beta   90.00
_cell.angle_gamma   90.00
#
_symmetry.space_group_name_H-M   'P 1'
#
loop_
_entity.id
_entity.type
_entity.pdbx_description
1 polymer ?
#
loop_
_entity_poly.entity_id
_entity_poly.type
_entity_poly.pdbx_seq_one_letter_code
_entity_poly.pdbx_strand_id
1 'polypeptide(L)'
;MVEMTQEEINFLEQQEREKLSAQAKFEQDQMIISQNSMSMTDNQKGLFKEQLDLTDELKRMSHLLKSEVEEVTDKGEKIWVRPSNNDEILLSDEGVRLIMRTLNWYLSKNTLLSNYSEEVINHKMEDLATTLNDYMFMNYEKYFLFPTNEECQKLLIERLKRRQQSILHNAELRQEKVDKDKVWNMLVNEIKDLERERIKIREQIMKDKLKGFEWLIRCVQDSIHSAYLRALNGQERKTLRQHHHTSEMVGERPHHPKQSGGPMSWFKSR
;
A
#
# COMPACT_ATOMS: atom_id res chain seq x y z
N MET A 1 60.61 59.06 9.66
CA MET A 1 59.27 58.49 9.94
C MET A 1 58.38 58.96 8.82
N VAL A 2 57.90 58.06 7.98
CA VAL A 2 56.97 58.41 6.91
C VAL A 2 55.59 58.46 7.57
N GLU A 3 55.00 59.64 7.65
CA GLU A 3 53.64 59.80 8.14
C GLU A 3 52.69 59.30 7.05
N MET A 4 51.95 58.23 7.35
CA MET A 4 50.85 57.78 6.50
C MET A 4 49.85 58.91 6.34
N THR A 5 49.42 59.12 5.11
CA THR A 5 48.38 60.10 4.81
C THR A 5 47.03 59.62 5.36
N GLN A 6 46.16 60.57 5.75
CA GLN A 6 44.83 60.24 6.29
C GLN A 6 44.00 59.38 5.31
N GLU A 7 44.25 59.53 4.00
CA GLU A 7 43.61 58.73 2.96
C GLU A 7 44.04 57.26 3.00
N GLU A 8 45.32 56.97 3.26
CA GLU A 8 45.83 55.61 3.40
C GLU A 8 45.26 54.91 4.65
N ILE A 9 45.08 55.65 5.75
CA ILE A 9 44.45 55.13 6.97
C ILE A 9 42.99 54.74 6.71
N ASN A 10 42.23 55.64 6.07
CA ASN A 10 40.82 55.39 5.76
C ASN A 10 40.65 54.21 4.78
N PHE A 11 41.56 54.07 3.81
CA PHE A 11 41.55 52.96 2.87
C PHE A 11 41.85 51.61 3.54
N LEU A 12 42.81 51.58 4.48
CA LEU A 12 43.13 50.39 5.26
C LEU A 12 41.96 49.98 6.16
N GLU A 13 41.31 50.93 6.84
CA GLU A 13 40.12 50.66 7.66
C GLU A 13 38.96 50.11 6.82
N GLN A 14 38.78 50.61 5.58
CA GLN A 14 37.75 50.10 4.67
C GLN A 14 38.04 48.64 4.27
N GLN A 15 39.29 48.31 3.94
CA GLN A 15 39.67 46.92 3.63
C GLN A 15 39.47 45.98 4.82
N GLU A 16 39.79 46.41 6.04
CA GLU A 16 39.57 45.58 7.24
C GLU A 16 38.08 45.33 7.48
N ARG A 17 37.23 46.35 7.31
CA ARG A 17 35.77 46.19 7.42
C ARG A 17 35.22 45.24 6.36
N GLU A 18 35.68 45.35 5.12
CA GLU A 18 35.25 44.46 4.04
C GLU A 18 35.66 43.00 4.33
N LYS A 19 36.90 42.76 4.77
CA LYS A 19 37.38 41.43 5.17
C LYS A 19 36.58 40.85 6.33
N LEU A 20 36.34 41.62 7.39
CA LEU A 20 35.52 41.19 8.53
C LEU A 20 34.09 40.86 8.10
N SER A 21 33.50 41.68 7.22
CA SER A 21 32.16 41.43 6.70
C SER A 21 32.07 40.19 5.80
N ALA A 22 33.09 39.95 4.98
CA ALA A 22 33.19 38.76 4.13
C ALA A 22 33.40 37.49 4.97
N GLN A 23 34.23 37.58 6.01
CA GLN A 23 34.43 36.48 6.95
C GLN A 23 33.15 36.17 7.73
N ALA A 24 32.44 37.18 8.23
CA ALA A 24 31.17 36.99 8.91
C ALA A 24 30.09 36.37 7.99
N LYS A 25 30.01 36.81 6.72
CA LYS A 25 29.12 36.18 5.73
C LYS A 25 29.50 34.73 5.45
N PHE A 26 30.78 34.43 5.30
CA PHE A 26 31.26 33.07 5.10
C PHE A 26 30.97 32.16 6.31
N GLU A 27 31.14 32.67 7.53
CA GLU A 27 30.79 31.96 8.77
C GLU A 27 29.27 31.73 8.87
N GLN A 28 28.46 32.72 8.49
CA GLN A 28 27.00 32.59 8.43
C GLN A 28 26.56 31.55 7.39
N ASP A 29 27.13 31.58 6.17
CA ASP A 29 26.83 30.61 5.11
C ASP A 29 27.27 29.19 5.53
N GLN A 30 28.44 29.05 6.18
CA GLN A 30 28.88 27.78 6.77
C GLN A 30 27.90 27.27 7.84
N MET A 31 27.36 28.17 8.67
CA MET A 31 26.40 27.80 9.70
C MET A 31 25.06 27.37 9.09
N ILE A 32 24.57 28.06 8.05
CA ILE A 32 23.35 27.71 7.32
C ILE A 32 23.51 26.36 6.61
N ILE A 33 24.64 26.14 5.93
CA ILE A 33 24.93 24.85 5.28
C ILE A 33 24.98 23.72 6.32
N SER A 34 25.62 23.95 7.46
CA SER A 34 25.70 22.97 8.55
C SER A 34 24.35 22.65 9.19
N GLN A 35 23.48 23.65 9.32
CA GLN A 35 22.14 23.46 9.88
C GLN A 35 21.24 22.72 8.88
N ASN A 36 21.35 23.03 7.60
CA ASN A 36 20.65 22.34 6.52
C ASN A 36 21.11 20.88 6.38
N SER A 37 22.42 20.60 6.50
CA SER A 37 22.93 19.22 6.43
C SER A 37 22.41 18.36 7.57
N MET A 38 22.31 18.90 8.80
CA MET A 38 21.74 18.16 9.93
C MET A 38 20.25 17.86 9.74
N SER A 39 19.48 18.82 9.23
CA SER A 39 18.05 18.62 8.95
C SER A 39 17.81 17.59 7.83
N MET A 40 18.68 17.52 6.82
CA MET A 40 18.56 16.52 5.75
C MET A 40 18.84 15.09 6.23
N THR A 41 19.78 14.89 7.16
CA THR A 41 20.05 13.55 7.72
C THR A 41 18.87 12.96 8.48
N ASP A 42 18.12 13.76 9.23
CA ASP A 42 16.97 13.28 10.00
C ASP A 42 15.78 12.93 9.08
N ASN A 43 15.55 13.73 8.04
CA ASN A 43 14.53 13.42 7.02
C ASN A 43 14.85 12.13 6.25
N GLN A 44 16.12 11.88 5.93
CA GLN A 44 16.54 10.65 5.22
C GLN A 44 16.37 9.38 6.06
N LYS A 45 16.61 9.45 7.38
CA LYS A 45 16.33 8.32 8.29
C LYS A 45 14.85 7.96 8.32
N GLY A 46 13.96 8.95 8.20
CA GLY A 46 12.52 8.74 8.05
C GLY A 46 12.18 7.94 6.79
N LEU A 47 12.70 8.39 5.64
CA LEU A 47 12.43 7.75 4.33
C LEU A 47 12.86 6.28 4.28
N PHE A 48 13.99 5.93 4.88
CA PHE A 48 14.42 4.52 4.94
C PHE A 48 13.49 3.63 5.75
N LYS A 49 13.01 4.17 6.88
CA LYS A 49 12.09 3.44 7.73
C LYS A 49 10.76 3.23 7.02
N GLU A 50 10.27 4.25 6.31
CA GLU A 50 9.05 4.22 5.50
C GLU A 50 9.19 3.23 4.33
N GLN A 51 10.31 3.23 3.62
CA GLN A 51 10.52 2.33 2.47
C GLN A 51 10.49 0.85 2.87
N LEU A 52 11.00 0.50 4.06
CA LEU A 52 10.97 -0.87 4.58
C LEU A 52 9.70 -1.20 5.38
N ASP A 53 8.81 -0.24 5.55
CA ASP A 53 7.54 -0.49 6.21
C ASP A 53 6.56 -1.08 5.20
N LEU A 54 5.99 -2.24 5.54
CA LEU A 54 4.95 -2.91 4.74
C LEU A 54 3.57 -2.75 5.38
N THR A 55 3.45 -1.92 6.42
CA THR A 55 2.22 -1.76 7.19
C THR A 55 1.09 -1.24 6.32
N ASP A 56 1.36 -0.29 5.42
CA ASP A 56 0.33 0.30 4.56
C ASP A 56 -0.12 -0.69 3.47
N GLU A 57 0.80 -1.44 2.86
CA GLU A 57 0.45 -2.50 1.90
C GLU A 57 -0.36 -3.62 2.57
N LEU A 58 0.06 -4.07 3.76
CA LEU A 58 -0.67 -5.09 4.53
C LEU A 58 -2.05 -4.58 4.96
N LYS A 59 -2.15 -3.31 5.36
CA LYS A 59 -3.44 -2.68 5.68
C LYS A 59 -4.34 -2.62 4.46
N ARG A 60 -3.82 -2.21 3.30
CA ARG A 60 -4.56 -2.21 2.03
C ARG A 60 -5.02 -3.61 1.63
N MET A 61 -4.16 -4.62 1.75
CA MET A 61 -4.53 -6.02 1.53
C MET A 61 -5.64 -6.48 2.50
N SER A 62 -5.56 -6.09 3.77
CA SER A 62 -6.62 -6.39 4.74
C SER A 62 -7.95 -5.75 4.34
N HIS A 63 -7.97 -4.48 3.91
CA HIS A 63 -9.18 -3.81 3.44
C HIS A 63 -9.74 -4.48 2.18
N LEU A 64 -8.87 -4.83 1.22
CA LEU A 64 -9.23 -5.56 0.01
C LEU A 64 -9.88 -6.93 0.33
N LEU A 65 -9.29 -7.70 1.24
CA LEU A 65 -9.82 -9.02 1.65
C LEU A 65 -11.18 -8.93 2.35
N LYS A 66 -11.48 -7.80 3.00
CA LYS A 66 -12.79 -7.51 3.61
C LYS A 66 -13.81 -6.95 2.62
N SER A 67 -13.43 -6.76 1.36
CA SER A 67 -14.20 -6.04 0.35
C SER A 67 -14.52 -4.59 0.75
N GLU A 68 -13.70 -3.95 1.59
CA GLU A 68 -13.92 -2.55 2.01
C GLU A 68 -13.55 -1.58 0.88
N VAL A 69 -14.30 -0.49 0.77
CA VAL A 69 -14.12 0.54 -0.27
C VAL A 69 -13.68 1.86 0.39
N GLU A 70 -12.76 2.59 -0.24
CA GLU A 70 -12.43 3.95 0.20
C GLU A 70 -13.55 4.91 -0.20
N GLU A 71 -14.18 5.54 0.79
CA GLU A 71 -15.11 6.65 0.59
C GLU A 71 -14.49 7.95 1.13
N VAL A 72 -14.78 9.06 0.45
CA VAL A 72 -14.37 10.39 0.90
C VAL A 72 -15.55 11.01 1.65
N THR A 73 -15.36 11.28 2.93
CA THR A 73 -16.35 11.95 3.77
C THR A 73 -16.60 13.39 3.31
N ASP A 74 -17.69 14.01 3.77
CA ASP A 74 -18.00 15.43 3.50
C ASP A 74 -16.89 16.41 3.90
N LYS A 75 -15.95 15.98 4.76
CA LYS A 75 -14.79 16.77 5.22
C LYS A 75 -13.55 16.59 4.34
N GLY A 76 -13.60 15.72 3.33
CA GLY A 76 -12.45 15.36 2.49
C GLY A 76 -11.56 14.28 3.08
N GLU A 77 -11.92 13.68 4.22
CA GLU A 77 -11.16 12.58 4.84
C GLU A 77 -11.51 11.25 4.17
N LYS A 78 -10.50 10.43 3.85
CA LYS A 78 -10.68 9.08 3.31
C LYS A 78 -10.93 8.08 4.43
N ILE A 79 -12.04 7.36 4.36
CA ILE A 79 -12.38 6.28 5.29
C ILE A 79 -12.64 4.98 4.52
N TRP A 80 -12.33 3.85 5.14
CA TRP A 80 -12.68 2.54 4.59
C TRP A 80 -14.05 2.13 5.12
N VAL A 81 -14.99 1.85 4.22
CA VAL A 81 -16.37 1.50 4.54
C VAL A 81 -16.65 0.07 4.10
N ARG A 82 -17.27 -0.71 4.99
CA ARG A 82 -17.71 -2.07 4.68
C ARG A 82 -18.98 -2.01 3.84
N PRO A 83 -19.09 -2.76 2.74
CA PRO A 83 -20.30 -2.78 1.93
C PRO A 83 -21.52 -3.18 2.74
N SER A 84 -22.64 -2.48 2.53
CA SER A 84 -23.93 -2.83 3.14
C SER A 84 -24.50 -4.14 2.58
N ASN A 85 -24.05 -4.54 1.39
CA ASN A 85 -24.51 -5.75 0.72
C ASN A 85 -23.63 -6.95 1.10
N ASN A 86 -24.21 -7.95 1.77
CA ASN A 86 -23.51 -9.17 2.17
C ASN A 86 -23.08 -10.05 0.97
N ASP A 87 -23.66 -9.83 -0.22
CA ASP A 87 -23.25 -10.53 -1.43
C ASP A 87 -21.87 -10.09 -1.93
N GLU A 88 -21.45 -8.86 -1.61
CA GLU A 88 -20.14 -8.30 -1.98
C GLU A 88 -19.03 -8.76 -1.03
N ILE A 89 -19.40 -9.27 0.14
CA ILE A 89 -18.46 -9.77 1.15
C ILE A 89 -18.19 -11.26 0.85
N LEU A 90 -16.97 -11.54 0.40
CA LEU A 90 -16.55 -12.89 0.02
C LEU A 90 -16.16 -13.75 1.24
N LEU A 91 -15.33 -13.19 2.10
CA LEU A 91 -14.68 -13.89 3.20
C LEU A 91 -15.34 -13.56 4.55
N SER A 92 -15.32 -14.54 5.45
CA SER A 92 -15.60 -14.32 6.86
C SER A 92 -14.40 -13.63 7.52
N ASP A 93 -14.60 -13.04 8.71
CA ASP A 93 -13.50 -12.43 9.47
C ASP A 93 -12.39 -13.45 9.81
N GLU A 94 -12.75 -14.73 9.99
CA GLU A 94 -11.78 -15.82 10.19
C GLU A 94 -10.98 -16.11 8.92
N GLY A 95 -11.63 -16.10 7.74
CA GLY A 95 -10.95 -16.25 6.45
C GLY A 95 -9.95 -15.12 6.20
N VAL A 96 -10.37 -13.87 6.43
CA VAL A 96 -9.49 -12.70 6.33
C VAL A 96 -8.29 -12.84 7.29
N ARG A 97 -8.54 -13.26 8.53
CA ARG A 97 -7.47 -13.44 9.54
C ARG A 97 -6.48 -14.52 9.14
N LEU A 98 -6.95 -15.64 8.59
CA LEU A 98 -6.09 -16.71 8.08
C LEU A 98 -5.16 -16.16 6.99
N ILE A 99 -5.74 -15.53 5.96
CA ILE A 99 -4.97 -15.01 4.84
C ILE A 99 -3.97 -13.97 5.33
N MET A 100 -4.38 -12.99 6.13
CA MET A 100 -3.48 -11.97 6.68
C MET A 100 -2.35 -12.56 7.52
N ARG A 101 -2.60 -13.63 8.29
CA ARG A 101 -1.56 -14.34 9.03
C ARG A 101 -0.54 -14.97 8.07
N THR A 102 -1.01 -15.61 7.02
CA THR A 102 -0.15 -16.18 5.97
C THR A 102 0.66 -15.06 5.31
N LEU A 103 0.03 -13.94 4.94
CA LEU A 103 0.72 -12.79 4.33
C LEU A 103 1.84 -12.24 5.20
N ASN A 104 1.60 -12.07 6.51
CA ASN A 104 2.62 -11.61 7.45
C ASN A 104 3.84 -12.56 7.55
N TRP A 105 3.69 -13.84 7.19
CA TRP A 105 4.81 -14.77 7.17
C TRP A 105 5.67 -14.61 5.91
N TYR A 106 5.04 -14.40 4.75
CA TYR A 106 5.75 -14.21 3.48
C TYR A 106 6.29 -12.77 3.32
N LEU A 107 5.59 -11.79 3.88
CA LEU A 107 5.95 -10.38 3.83
C LEU A 107 6.56 -9.94 5.15
N SER A 108 7.87 -9.70 5.12
CA SER A 108 8.61 -9.16 6.24
C SER A 108 9.74 -8.27 5.74
N LYS A 109 10.30 -7.45 6.64
CA LYS A 109 11.49 -6.64 6.35
C LYS A 109 12.66 -7.51 5.87
N ASN A 110 12.78 -8.72 6.42
CA ASN A 110 13.80 -9.68 6.01
C ASN A 110 13.59 -10.16 4.57
N THR A 111 12.34 -10.32 4.14
CA THR A 111 12.00 -10.65 2.75
C THR A 111 12.54 -9.58 1.81
N LEU A 112 12.28 -8.29 2.09
CA LEU A 112 12.74 -7.17 1.25
C LEU A 112 14.27 -7.05 1.19
N LEU A 113 14.97 -7.34 2.29
CA LEU A 113 16.42 -7.23 2.39
C LEU A 113 17.18 -8.47 1.91
N SER A 114 16.46 -9.52 1.52
CA SER A 114 17.03 -10.75 0.99
C SER A 114 17.64 -10.53 -0.40
N ASN A 115 18.46 -11.48 -0.84
CA ASN A 115 19.06 -11.51 -2.17
C ASN A 115 18.51 -12.72 -2.93
N TYR A 116 17.22 -12.66 -3.26
CA TYR A 116 16.57 -13.78 -3.94
C TYR A 116 16.90 -13.79 -5.44
N SER A 117 17.06 -14.98 -5.99
CA SER A 117 16.99 -15.20 -7.43
C SER A 117 15.52 -15.27 -7.87
N GLU A 118 15.27 -15.08 -9.15
CA GLU A 118 13.94 -15.23 -9.74
C GLU A 118 13.35 -16.63 -9.48
N GLU A 119 14.18 -17.67 -9.58
CA GLU A 119 13.79 -19.06 -9.28
C GLU A 119 13.29 -19.23 -7.84
N VAL A 120 13.99 -18.63 -6.87
CA VAL A 120 13.59 -18.70 -5.45
C VAL A 120 12.29 -17.92 -5.22
N ILE A 121 12.09 -16.79 -5.91
CA ILE A 121 10.85 -16.03 -5.84
C ILE A 121 9.70 -16.88 -6.38
N ASN A 122 9.84 -17.47 -7.56
CA ASN A 122 8.82 -18.30 -8.18
C ASN A 122 8.44 -19.49 -7.30
N HIS A 123 9.42 -20.19 -6.73
CA HIS A 123 9.17 -21.30 -5.81
C HIS A 123 8.40 -20.85 -4.55
N LYS A 124 8.77 -19.71 -3.96
CA LYS A 124 8.04 -19.14 -2.81
C LYS A 124 6.62 -18.74 -3.16
N MET A 125 6.38 -18.21 -4.37
CA MET A 125 5.04 -17.86 -4.84
C MET A 125 4.18 -19.11 -5.07
N GLU A 126 4.76 -20.18 -5.60
CA GLU A 126 4.10 -21.48 -5.77
C GLU A 126 3.74 -22.11 -4.41
N ASP A 127 4.67 -22.11 -3.45
CA ASP A 127 4.44 -22.59 -2.09
C ASP A 127 3.31 -21.83 -1.39
N LEU A 128 3.31 -20.48 -1.52
CA LEU A 128 2.25 -19.63 -1.01
C LEU A 128 0.91 -20.01 -1.63
N ALA A 129 0.85 -20.10 -2.96
CA ALA A 129 -0.38 -20.39 -3.69
C ALA A 129 -0.97 -21.74 -3.26
N THR A 130 -0.13 -22.79 -3.24
CA THR A 130 -0.53 -24.14 -2.85
C THR A 130 -1.00 -24.19 -1.40
N THR A 131 -0.23 -23.61 -0.48
CA THR A 131 -0.58 -23.58 0.95
C THR A 131 -1.90 -22.86 1.19
N LEU A 132 -2.09 -21.69 0.59
CA LEU A 132 -3.31 -20.91 0.75
C LEU A 132 -4.52 -21.65 0.18
N ASN A 133 -4.35 -22.24 -1.00
CA ASN A 133 -5.36 -23.03 -1.67
C ASN A 133 -5.80 -24.21 -0.78
N ASP A 134 -4.87 -25.00 -0.30
CA ASP A 134 -5.16 -26.17 0.54
C ASP A 134 -5.90 -25.79 1.81
N TYR A 135 -5.43 -24.76 2.55
CA TYR A 135 -6.13 -24.31 3.75
C TYR A 135 -7.54 -23.83 3.45
N MET A 136 -7.70 -23.01 2.40
CA MET A 136 -8.99 -22.44 2.04
C MET A 136 -9.98 -23.49 1.57
N PHE A 137 -9.55 -24.47 0.77
CA PHE A 137 -10.42 -25.54 0.28
C PHE A 137 -10.84 -26.52 1.37
N MET A 138 -9.91 -26.90 2.27
CA MET A 138 -10.22 -27.87 3.33
C MET A 138 -11.24 -27.35 4.35
N ASN A 139 -11.35 -26.03 4.53
CA ASN A 139 -12.26 -25.43 5.50
C ASN A 139 -13.08 -24.28 4.90
N TYR A 140 -13.49 -24.40 3.63
CA TYR A 140 -14.19 -23.31 2.92
C TYR A 140 -15.48 -22.89 3.65
N GLU A 141 -16.15 -23.81 4.35
CA GLU A 141 -17.33 -23.51 5.15
C GLU A 141 -17.10 -22.46 6.25
N LYS A 142 -15.89 -22.41 6.80
CA LYS A 142 -15.51 -21.48 7.86
C LYS A 142 -15.01 -20.15 7.32
N TYR A 143 -14.30 -20.18 6.18
CA TYR A 143 -13.57 -19.02 5.67
C TYR A 143 -14.37 -18.15 4.71
N PHE A 144 -15.41 -18.70 4.08
CA PHE A 144 -16.32 -17.95 3.23
C PHE A 144 -17.57 -17.51 4.00
N LEU A 145 -18.11 -16.34 3.64
CA LEU A 145 -19.37 -15.87 4.20
C LEU A 145 -20.55 -16.54 3.47
N PHE A 146 -21.23 -17.47 4.15
CA PHE A 146 -22.43 -18.10 3.62
C PHE A 146 -23.63 -17.17 3.68
N PRO A 147 -24.47 -17.17 2.63
CA PRO A 147 -25.72 -16.41 2.68
C PRO A 147 -26.64 -17.02 3.73
N THR A 148 -27.34 -16.14 4.44
CA THR A 148 -28.35 -16.51 5.41
C THR A 148 -29.60 -17.06 4.71
N ASN A 149 -30.43 -17.80 5.46
CA ASN A 149 -31.70 -18.32 4.94
C ASN A 149 -32.64 -17.18 4.51
N GLU A 150 -32.61 -16.05 5.22
CA GLU A 150 -33.42 -14.87 4.88
C GLU A 150 -32.98 -14.24 3.56
N GLU A 151 -31.67 -14.12 3.32
CA GLU A 151 -31.14 -13.64 2.05
C GLU A 151 -31.50 -14.57 0.90
N CYS A 152 -31.34 -15.89 1.10
CA CYS A 152 -31.76 -16.88 0.11
C CYS A 152 -33.27 -16.79 -0.20
N GLN A 153 -34.10 -16.56 0.83
CA GLN A 153 -35.53 -16.38 0.68
C GLN A 153 -35.88 -15.08 -0.07
N LYS A 154 -35.21 -13.96 0.24
CA LYS A 154 -35.39 -12.69 -0.47
C LYS A 154 -35.05 -12.86 -1.96
N LEU A 155 -33.91 -13.48 -2.27
CA LEU A 155 -33.50 -13.75 -3.65
C LEU A 155 -34.46 -14.70 -4.38
N LEU A 156 -35.02 -15.70 -3.70
CA LEU A 156 -36.04 -16.58 -4.27
C LEU A 156 -37.30 -15.78 -4.66
N ILE A 157 -37.77 -14.92 -3.77
CA ILE A 157 -38.93 -14.04 -4.02
C ILE A 157 -38.64 -13.11 -5.19
N GLU A 158 -37.44 -12.53 -5.27
CA GLU A 158 -37.05 -11.69 -6.40
C GLU A 158 -37.02 -12.45 -7.72
N ARG A 159 -36.48 -13.67 -7.75
CA ARG A 159 -36.50 -14.54 -8.94
C ARG A 159 -37.93 -14.83 -9.40
N LEU A 160 -38.83 -15.12 -8.46
CA LEU A 160 -40.24 -15.33 -8.74
C LEU A 160 -40.92 -14.07 -9.31
N LYS A 161 -40.62 -12.90 -8.75
CA LYS A 161 -41.13 -11.61 -9.24
C LYS A 161 -40.64 -11.32 -10.66
N ARG A 162 -39.36 -11.54 -10.96
CA ARG A 162 -38.80 -11.39 -12.32
C ARG A 162 -39.48 -12.34 -13.31
N ARG A 163 -39.74 -13.59 -12.90
CA ARG A 163 -40.46 -14.57 -13.72
C ARG A 163 -41.93 -14.14 -13.96
N GLN A 164 -42.61 -13.64 -12.92
CA GLN A 164 -43.96 -13.09 -13.03
C GLN A 164 -43.99 -11.91 -14.02
N GLN A 165 -43.05 -10.97 -13.92
CA GLN A 165 -42.94 -9.82 -14.83
C GLN A 165 -42.73 -10.26 -16.28
N SER A 166 -41.86 -11.26 -16.52
CA SER A 166 -41.64 -11.81 -17.86
C SER A 166 -42.91 -12.45 -18.44
N ILE A 167 -43.68 -13.18 -17.65
CA ILE A 167 -44.97 -13.78 -18.08
C ILE A 167 -45.99 -12.69 -18.42
N LEU A 168 -46.14 -11.68 -17.55
CA LEU A 168 -47.06 -10.57 -17.78
C LEU A 168 -46.69 -9.77 -19.02
N HIS A 169 -45.40 -9.48 -19.22
CA HIS A 169 -44.91 -8.80 -20.41
C HIS A 169 -45.19 -9.60 -21.69
N ASN A 170 -44.97 -10.92 -21.67
CA ASN A 170 -45.29 -11.78 -22.81
C ASN A 170 -46.79 -11.85 -23.10
N ALA A 171 -47.64 -11.80 -22.08
CA ALA A 171 -49.10 -11.76 -22.25
C ALA A 171 -49.57 -10.41 -22.84
N GLU A 172 -48.96 -9.31 -22.41
CA GLU A 172 -49.20 -7.97 -22.94
C GLU A 172 -48.88 -7.90 -24.44
N LEU A 173 -47.74 -8.47 -24.86
CA LEU A 173 -47.37 -8.57 -26.28
C LEU A 173 -48.38 -9.36 -27.13
N ARG A 174 -49.12 -10.28 -26.51
CA ARG A 174 -50.19 -11.09 -27.16
C ARG A 174 -51.58 -10.47 -27.03
N GLN A 175 -51.71 -9.33 -26.35
CA GLN A 175 -52.99 -8.70 -26.00
C GLN A 175 -53.91 -9.60 -25.14
N GLU A 176 -53.33 -10.52 -24.38
CA GLU A 176 -54.06 -11.39 -23.45
C GLU A 176 -54.18 -10.73 -22.08
N LYS A 177 -55.39 -10.66 -21.53
CA LYS A 177 -55.62 -10.17 -20.16
C LYS A 177 -55.32 -11.28 -19.16
N VAL A 178 -54.18 -11.18 -18.48
CA VAL A 178 -53.74 -12.14 -17.45
C VAL A 178 -53.79 -11.49 -16.06
N ASP A 179 -54.38 -12.21 -15.11
CA ASP A 179 -54.46 -11.81 -13.71
C ASP A 179 -53.13 -12.04 -12.99
N LYS A 180 -52.57 -10.97 -12.42
CA LYS A 180 -51.28 -10.95 -11.73
C LYS A 180 -51.21 -11.94 -10.57
N ASP A 181 -52.29 -12.05 -9.79
CA ASP A 181 -52.31 -12.88 -8.58
C ASP A 181 -52.42 -14.37 -8.93
N LYS A 182 -53.14 -14.69 -10.01
CA LYS A 182 -53.18 -16.06 -10.54
C LYS A 182 -51.82 -16.53 -11.02
N VAL A 183 -51.08 -15.68 -11.72
CA VAL A 183 -49.70 -16.00 -12.15
C VAL A 183 -48.79 -16.22 -10.95
N TRP A 184 -48.91 -15.38 -9.91
CA TRP A 184 -48.12 -15.55 -8.69
C TRP A 184 -48.40 -16.90 -8.01
N ASN A 185 -49.68 -17.22 -7.77
CA ASN A 185 -50.08 -18.49 -7.15
C ASN A 185 -49.65 -19.70 -7.99
N MET A 186 -49.73 -19.60 -9.33
CA MET A 186 -49.23 -20.63 -10.23
C MET A 186 -47.72 -20.85 -10.05
N LEU A 187 -46.92 -19.78 -10.01
CA LEU A 187 -45.47 -19.86 -9.83
C LEU A 187 -45.08 -20.42 -8.46
N VAL A 188 -45.80 -20.04 -7.40
CA VAL A 188 -45.58 -20.58 -6.06
C VAL A 188 -45.91 -22.07 -6.00
N ASN A 189 -47.03 -22.48 -6.61
CA ASN A 189 -47.44 -23.89 -6.66
C ASN A 189 -46.53 -24.77 -7.55
N GLU A 190 -45.84 -24.17 -8.52
CA GLU A 190 -44.85 -24.87 -9.35
C GLU A 190 -43.62 -25.31 -8.54
N ILE A 191 -43.27 -24.56 -7.48
CA ILE A 191 -42.17 -24.90 -6.58
C ILE A 191 -42.66 -25.94 -5.57
N LYS A 192 -42.47 -27.22 -5.94
CA LYS A 192 -42.83 -28.36 -5.08
C LYS A 192 -42.04 -28.43 -3.77
N ASP A 193 -40.81 -27.92 -3.77
CA ASP A 193 -39.88 -27.97 -2.64
C ASP A 193 -39.11 -26.65 -2.52
N LEU A 194 -39.56 -25.79 -1.60
CA LEU A 194 -38.94 -24.50 -1.33
C LEU A 194 -37.51 -24.64 -0.78
N GLU A 195 -37.24 -25.70 -0.01
CA GLU A 195 -35.95 -25.88 0.64
C GLU A 195 -34.89 -26.26 -0.39
N ARG A 196 -35.25 -27.14 -1.33
CA ARG A 196 -34.37 -27.48 -2.45
C ARG A 196 -34.01 -26.27 -3.31
N GLU A 197 -34.95 -25.37 -3.57
CA GLU A 197 -34.65 -24.14 -4.32
C GLU A 197 -33.76 -23.17 -3.53
N ARG A 198 -33.92 -23.09 -2.21
CA ARG A 198 -33.01 -22.32 -1.35
C ARG A 198 -31.58 -22.87 -1.38
N ILE A 199 -31.42 -24.20 -1.31
CA ILE A 199 -30.10 -24.84 -1.43
C ILE A 199 -29.45 -24.51 -2.77
N LYS A 200 -30.19 -24.59 -3.89
CA LYS A 200 -29.67 -24.21 -5.21
C LYS A 200 -29.24 -22.73 -5.27
N ILE A 201 -30.01 -21.83 -4.68
CA ILE A 201 -29.66 -20.41 -4.60
C ILE A 201 -28.36 -20.24 -3.80
N ARG A 202 -28.28 -20.87 -2.64
CA ARG A 202 -27.09 -20.85 -1.78
C ARG A 202 -25.86 -21.38 -2.51
N GLU A 203 -25.95 -22.52 -3.18
CA GLU A 203 -24.87 -23.09 -4.00
C GLU A 203 -24.45 -22.14 -5.12
N GLN A 204 -25.40 -21.49 -5.79
CA GLN A 204 -25.09 -20.53 -6.85
C GLN A 204 -24.34 -19.31 -6.32
N ILE A 205 -24.80 -18.72 -5.21
CA ILE A 205 -24.11 -17.60 -4.55
C ILE A 205 -22.69 -18.01 -4.16
N MET A 206 -22.53 -19.20 -3.59
CA MET A 206 -21.20 -19.71 -3.22
C MET A 206 -20.29 -19.90 -4.43
N LYS A 207 -20.80 -20.40 -5.56
CA LYS A 207 -20.02 -20.49 -6.81
C LYS A 207 -19.56 -19.11 -7.30
N ASP A 208 -20.42 -18.11 -7.23
CA ASP A 208 -20.07 -16.76 -7.66
C ASP A 208 -19.06 -16.11 -6.69
N LYS A 209 -19.19 -16.35 -5.38
CA LYS A 209 -18.18 -15.95 -4.38
C LYS A 209 -16.83 -16.64 -4.60
N LEU A 210 -16.82 -17.92 -4.97
CA LEU A 210 -15.57 -18.64 -5.29
C LEU A 210 -14.87 -18.07 -6.53
N LYS A 211 -15.61 -17.65 -7.55
CA LYS A 211 -15.03 -16.94 -8.71
C LYS A 211 -14.44 -15.59 -8.31
N GLY A 212 -15.17 -14.83 -7.48
CA GLY A 212 -14.66 -13.57 -6.94
C GLY A 212 -13.38 -13.75 -6.11
N PHE A 213 -13.30 -14.85 -5.37
CA PHE A 213 -12.13 -15.21 -4.57
C PHE A 213 -10.89 -15.50 -5.43
N GLU A 214 -11.02 -16.18 -6.56
CA GLU A 214 -9.90 -16.39 -7.49
C GLU A 214 -9.26 -15.06 -7.91
N TRP A 215 -10.09 -14.08 -8.27
CA TRP A 215 -9.63 -12.74 -8.62
C TRP A 215 -8.95 -12.03 -7.44
N LEU A 216 -9.58 -12.09 -6.26
CA LEU A 216 -9.05 -11.50 -5.03
C LEU A 216 -7.66 -12.05 -4.68
N ILE A 217 -7.47 -13.37 -4.78
CA ILE A 217 -6.17 -14.00 -4.51
C ILE A 217 -5.12 -13.60 -5.54
N ARG A 218 -5.48 -13.44 -6.82
CA ARG A 218 -4.52 -12.93 -7.82
C ARG A 218 -4.02 -11.53 -7.46
N CYS A 219 -4.89 -10.62 -7.03
CA CYS A 219 -4.48 -9.28 -6.58
C CYS A 219 -3.53 -9.33 -5.37
N VAL A 220 -3.78 -10.25 -4.44
CA VAL A 220 -2.91 -10.47 -3.27
C VAL A 220 -1.57 -11.05 -3.70
N GLN A 221 -1.55 -12.04 -4.59
CA GLN A 221 -0.34 -12.63 -5.15
C GLN A 221 0.51 -11.59 -5.89
N ASP A 222 -0.10 -10.74 -6.73
CA ASP A 222 0.61 -9.68 -7.45
C ASP A 222 1.27 -8.67 -6.50
N SER A 223 0.59 -8.34 -5.39
CA SER A 223 1.11 -7.46 -4.35
C SER A 223 2.34 -8.06 -3.67
N ILE A 224 2.29 -9.36 -3.35
CA ILE A 224 3.40 -10.09 -2.72
C ILE A 224 4.56 -10.24 -3.70
N HIS A 225 4.27 -10.63 -4.94
CA HIS A 225 5.26 -10.78 -5.98
C HIS A 225 6.01 -9.47 -6.21
N SER A 226 5.30 -8.33 -6.24
CA SER A 226 5.92 -7.00 -6.31
C SER A 226 6.88 -6.73 -5.14
N ALA A 227 6.53 -7.14 -3.92
CA ALA A 227 7.43 -7.05 -2.77
C ALA A 227 8.67 -7.96 -2.91
N TYR A 228 8.51 -9.16 -3.46
CA TYR A 228 9.64 -10.06 -3.76
C TYR A 228 10.56 -9.51 -4.85
N LEU A 229 10.01 -8.85 -5.88
CA LEU A 229 10.81 -8.24 -6.94
C LEU A 229 11.72 -7.12 -6.42
N ARG A 230 11.34 -6.43 -5.33
CA ARG A 230 12.25 -5.49 -4.64
C ARG A 230 13.49 -6.18 -4.06
N ALA A 231 13.33 -7.43 -3.61
CA ALA A 231 14.41 -8.26 -3.09
C ALA A 231 15.23 -8.98 -4.18
N LEU A 232 14.81 -8.89 -5.45
CA LEU A 232 15.50 -9.53 -6.57
C LEU A 232 16.93 -9.02 -6.66
N ASN A 233 17.90 -9.94 -6.63
CA ASN A 233 19.33 -9.61 -6.70
C ASN A 233 19.79 -8.56 -5.65
N GLY A 234 19.06 -8.48 -4.53
CA GLY A 234 19.31 -7.56 -3.42
C GLY A 234 19.21 -6.09 -3.83
N GLN A 235 18.38 -5.77 -4.83
CA GLN A 235 18.19 -4.40 -5.32
C GLN A 235 17.82 -3.44 -4.19
N GLU A 236 16.82 -3.78 -3.37
CA GLU A 236 16.44 -2.98 -2.21
C GLU A 236 17.64 -2.67 -1.30
N ARG A 237 18.43 -3.70 -0.95
CA ARG A 237 19.63 -3.56 -0.11
C ARG A 237 20.69 -2.68 -0.77
N LYS A 238 20.87 -2.77 -2.09
CA LYS A 238 21.80 -1.92 -2.85
C LYS A 238 21.35 -0.47 -2.85
N THR A 239 20.07 -0.22 -3.11
CA THR A 239 19.46 1.12 -3.07
C THR A 239 19.64 1.76 -1.70
N LEU A 240 19.36 1.02 -0.62
CA LEU A 240 19.57 1.51 0.75
C LEU A 240 21.04 1.88 1.03
N ARG A 241 21.99 1.07 0.56
CA ARG A 241 23.43 1.36 0.71
C ARG A 241 23.87 2.58 -0.10
N GLN A 242 23.39 2.72 -1.34
CA GLN A 242 23.70 3.87 -2.19
C GLN A 242 23.21 5.17 -1.55
N HIS A 243 21.98 5.17 -1.04
CA HIS A 243 21.45 6.35 -0.34
C HIS A 243 22.22 6.65 0.96
N HIS A 244 22.64 5.64 1.72
CA HIS A 244 23.48 5.85 2.91
C HIS A 244 24.82 6.51 2.54
N HIS A 245 25.46 6.04 1.48
CA HIS A 245 26.73 6.59 1.00
C HIS A 245 26.58 8.04 0.50
N THR A 246 25.51 8.33 -0.23
CA THR A 246 25.20 9.71 -0.65
C THR A 246 24.99 10.62 0.56
N SER A 247 24.34 10.14 1.63
CA SER A 247 24.17 10.87 2.88
C SER A 247 25.51 11.20 3.56
N GLU A 248 26.42 10.23 3.60
CA GLU A 248 27.76 10.39 4.18
C GLU A 248 28.62 11.40 3.40
N MET A 249 28.63 11.30 2.06
CA MET A 249 29.42 12.22 1.22
C MET A 249 28.95 13.67 1.26
N VAL A 250 27.66 13.91 1.51
CA VAL A 250 27.11 15.27 1.69
C VAL A 250 27.47 15.85 3.07
N GLY A 251 27.75 14.99 4.06
CA GLY A 251 28.10 15.40 5.43
C GLY A 251 29.60 15.61 5.68
N GLU A 252 30.49 14.99 4.90
CA GLU A 252 31.92 15.26 4.97
C GLU A 252 32.21 16.64 4.37
N ARG A 253 32.24 17.67 5.25
CA ARG A 253 32.83 18.97 4.88
C ARG A 253 34.20 18.67 4.25
N PRO A 254 34.53 19.22 3.07
CA PRO A 254 35.88 19.08 2.54
C PRO A 254 36.80 19.56 3.65
N HIS A 255 37.64 18.65 4.14
CA HIS A 255 38.71 19.02 5.04
C HIS A 255 39.58 19.97 4.22
N HIS A 256 39.31 21.28 4.31
CA HIS A 256 40.22 22.27 3.78
C HIS A 256 41.57 21.89 4.40
N PRO A 257 42.56 21.51 3.59
CA PRO A 257 43.87 21.21 4.13
C PRO A 257 44.22 22.43 4.97
N LYS A 258 44.40 22.22 6.28
CA LYS A 258 44.90 23.29 7.16
C LYS A 258 46.08 23.86 6.40
N GLN A 259 46.01 25.13 6.01
CA GLN A 259 47.15 25.81 5.38
C GLN A 259 48.27 25.86 6.42
N SER A 260 48.97 24.74 6.59
CA SER A 260 50.16 24.63 7.40
C SER A 260 51.30 25.16 6.55
N GLY A 261 51.50 26.47 6.61
CA GLY A 261 52.64 27.13 5.97
C GLY A 261 52.20 28.26 5.06
N GLY A 262 51.82 29.39 5.66
CA GLY A 262 52.09 30.65 4.98
C GLY A 262 53.60 30.76 4.69
N PRO A 263 54.02 31.43 3.61
CA PRO A 263 55.40 31.48 3.12
C PRO A 263 56.44 32.16 4.05
N MET A 264 56.15 32.34 5.34
CA MET A 264 57.00 33.05 6.30
C MET A 264 57.44 32.24 7.53
N SER A 265 57.23 30.92 7.60
CA SER A 265 57.70 30.13 8.76
C SER A 265 59.21 29.89 8.83
N TRP A 266 60.01 30.37 7.87
CA TRP A 266 61.46 30.11 7.80
C TRP A 266 62.35 31.04 8.64
N PHE A 267 61.81 32.09 9.28
CA PHE A 267 62.64 33.14 9.90
C PHE A 267 62.82 33.09 11.42
N LYS A 268 62.39 32.02 12.12
CA LYS A 268 62.63 31.89 13.57
C LYS A 268 63.53 30.70 13.91
N SER A 269 64.83 30.90 13.72
CA SER A 269 65.89 30.14 14.41
C SER A 269 67.20 30.92 14.33
N ARG A 270 67.42 31.80 15.30
CA ARG A 270 68.75 32.21 15.81
C ARG A 270 68.59 32.86 17.16
#